data_AF-A0A0F9BMR9-F1
#
_entry.id   AF-A0A0F9BMR9-F1
#
_cell.length_a   1.000
_cell.length_b   1.000
_cell.length_c   1.000
_cell.angle_alpha   90.00
_cell.angle_beta   90.00
_cell.angle_gamma   90.00
#
_symmetry.space_group_name_H-M   'P 1'
#
loop_
_entity.id
_entity.type
_entity.pdbx_description
1 polymer ?
#
loop_
_entity_poly.entity_id
_entity_poly.type
_entity_poly.pdbx_seq_one_letter_code
_entity_poly.pdbx_strand_id
1 'polypeptide(L)'
;VLLRPDLLKSWYKKLSEERVFLEGVCEKEGFNPGSPQQVGFALADRGSFLPFTKSKKQLKTGNDILTGLSDPMAIIILKHRSVVKLLGNNVKPWLGLDKEGVAHPHERAYTHFYLDTSTGRLKSSDRDLQNIPAAIREIFAPDSGTWSSLDDTQIEMRMLAHLSGDPVMLKAYEEGDDIHAATQMRLWPKTSLDDKEVRRRVKVFNFEMTFGGGVYALVRSTGLPKAVVAEYTEEWLSLYNVLAAWLEEQAAEGPYIGYVETVYGRRCRLPPLDRGTFGHIGRCARNYGAQGSAADAVKRQMLLCDEYGMDQALQIHDEILVDGKVDFPPELAQVHPTIPIPFKTYQGAVWL
;
A
#
# COMPACT_ATOMS: atom_id res chain seq x y z
N VAL A 1 -15.23 13.99 -8.07
CA VAL A 1 -15.22 14.22 -6.60
C VAL A 1 -15.17 15.71 -6.32
N LEU A 2 -16.08 16.27 -5.51
CA LEU A 2 -16.03 17.67 -5.11
C LEU A 2 -14.82 17.94 -4.21
N LEU A 3 -14.26 19.14 -4.31
CA LEU A 3 -13.27 19.64 -3.37
C LEU A 3 -13.93 20.57 -2.35
N ARG A 4 -13.40 20.61 -1.13
CA ARG A 4 -13.75 21.58 -0.07
C ARG A 4 -12.71 22.71 -0.09
N PRO A 5 -12.98 23.86 -0.75
CA PRO A 5 -11.94 24.86 -1.03
C PRO A 5 -11.31 25.45 0.23
N ASP A 6 -12.10 25.66 1.29
CA ASP A 6 -11.63 26.26 2.53
C ASP A 6 -10.68 25.33 3.30
N LEU A 7 -11.00 24.02 3.34
CA LEU A 7 -10.10 23.02 3.93
C LEU A 7 -8.82 22.90 3.11
N LEU A 8 -8.92 22.90 1.77
CA LEU A 8 -7.75 22.83 0.91
C LEU A 8 -6.81 24.04 1.12
N LYS A 9 -7.36 25.26 1.21
CA LYS A 9 -6.61 26.49 1.53
C LYS A 9 -5.97 26.42 2.92
N SER A 10 -6.71 25.91 3.91
CA SER A 10 -6.20 25.70 5.28
C SER A 10 -5.03 24.73 5.30
N TRP A 11 -5.15 23.57 4.65
CA TRP A 11 -4.08 22.58 4.51
C TRP A 11 -2.86 23.16 3.79
N TYR A 12 -3.06 23.91 2.71
CA TYR A 12 -1.98 24.58 1.99
C TYR A 12 -1.20 25.55 2.88
N LYS A 13 -1.91 26.42 3.60
CA LYS A 13 -1.29 27.38 4.52
C LYS A 13 -0.50 26.67 5.60
N LYS A 14 -1.14 25.74 6.32
CA LYS A 14 -0.52 24.96 7.40
C LYS A 14 0.76 24.26 6.95
N LEU A 15 0.71 23.52 5.85
CA LEU A 15 1.86 22.77 5.36
C LEU A 15 2.95 23.67 4.79
N SER A 16 2.59 24.81 4.20
CA SER A 16 3.56 25.78 3.70
C SER A 16 4.33 26.44 4.85
N GLU A 17 3.63 26.88 5.90
CA GLU A 17 4.24 27.43 7.12
C GLU A 17 5.14 26.40 7.82
N GLU A 18 4.64 25.18 7.97
CA GLU A 18 5.40 24.09 8.59
C GLU A 18 6.64 23.72 7.77
N ARG A 19 6.54 23.70 6.44
CA ARG A 19 7.70 23.47 5.56
C ARG A 19 8.78 24.53 5.78
N VAL A 20 8.40 25.82 5.72
CA VAL A 20 9.35 26.93 5.89
C VAL A 20 10.01 26.90 7.27
N PHE A 21 9.24 26.57 8.31
CA PHE A 21 9.79 26.40 9.65
C PHE A 21 10.86 25.30 9.70
N LEU A 22 10.56 24.11 9.15
CA LEU A 22 11.49 22.98 9.16
C LEU A 22 12.73 23.22 8.29
N GLU A 23 12.56 23.88 7.13
CA GLU A 23 13.65 24.36 6.29
C GLU A 23 14.56 25.31 7.08
N GLY A 24 13.99 26.32 7.75
CA GLY A 24 14.75 27.27 8.57
C GLY A 24 15.50 26.63 9.75
N VAL A 25 14.98 25.55 10.35
CA VAL A 25 15.71 24.78 11.37
C VAL A 25 16.94 24.09 10.77
N CYS A 26 16.81 23.49 9.59
CA CYS A 26 17.92 22.79 8.93
C CYS A 26 18.96 23.76 8.36
N GLU A 27 18.52 24.92 7.83
CA GLU A 27 19.41 25.96 7.33
C GLU A 27 20.28 26.56 8.44
N LYS A 28 19.75 26.70 9.67
CA LYS A 28 20.55 27.10 10.84
C LYS A 28 21.63 26.08 11.21
N GLU A 29 21.38 24.80 10.93
CA GLU A 29 22.35 23.71 11.06
C GLU A 29 23.26 23.59 9.80
N GLY A 30 23.15 24.52 8.85
CA GLY A 30 24.06 24.64 7.71
C GLY A 30 23.75 23.73 6.53
N PHE A 31 22.53 23.17 6.42
CA PHE A 31 22.17 22.29 5.31
C PHE A 31 20.74 22.44 4.79
N ASN A 32 20.56 22.16 3.49
CA ASN A 32 19.26 22.09 2.84
C ASN A 32 18.63 20.68 3.03
N PRO A 33 17.47 20.56 3.70
CA PRO A 33 16.84 19.26 3.95
C PRO A 33 16.26 18.59 2.70
N GLY A 34 16.13 19.34 1.60
CA GLY A 34 15.79 18.84 0.26
C GLY A 34 16.97 18.22 -0.49
N SER A 35 18.23 18.39 -0.02
CA SER A 35 19.41 17.80 -0.63
C SER A 35 19.87 16.55 0.12
N PRO A 36 19.68 15.32 -0.42
CA PRO A 36 20.12 14.09 0.25
C PRO A 36 21.61 14.08 0.58
N GLN A 37 22.43 14.73 -0.26
CA GLN A 37 23.87 14.82 -0.05
C GLN A 37 24.20 15.69 1.17
N GLN A 38 23.61 16.89 1.26
CA GLN A 38 23.88 17.78 2.39
C GLN A 38 23.32 17.20 3.69
N VAL A 39 22.13 16.60 3.66
CA VAL A 39 21.56 15.85 4.80
C VAL A 39 22.50 14.76 5.28
N GLY A 40 23.04 13.97 4.35
CA GLY A 40 23.97 12.88 4.68
C GLY A 40 25.22 13.40 5.38
N PHE A 41 25.84 14.46 4.83
CA PHE A 41 27.03 15.06 5.42
C PHE A 41 26.74 15.70 6.78
N ALA A 42 25.65 16.46 6.92
CA ALA A 42 25.31 17.12 8.17
C ALA A 42 25.07 16.11 9.30
N LEU A 43 24.33 15.03 9.04
CA LEU A 43 24.11 13.98 10.04
C LEU A 43 25.41 13.22 10.38
N ALA A 44 26.28 12.97 9.39
CA ALA A 44 27.56 12.32 9.63
C ALA A 44 28.52 13.20 10.46
N ASP A 45 28.56 14.51 10.20
CA ASP A 45 29.33 15.48 10.97
C ASP A 45 28.86 15.55 12.44
N ARG A 46 27.56 15.37 12.65
CA ARG A 46 26.93 15.24 13.98
C ARG A 46 27.15 13.88 14.65
N GLY A 47 27.91 12.98 14.02
CA GLY A 47 28.27 11.67 14.57
C GLY A 47 27.30 10.54 14.24
N SER A 48 26.29 10.76 13.38
CA SER A 48 25.41 9.68 12.93
C SER A 48 26.11 8.76 11.94
N PHE A 49 26.04 7.45 12.16
CA PHE A 49 26.55 6.49 11.19
C PHE A 49 25.56 6.27 10.04
N LEU A 50 25.99 6.62 8.82
CA LEU A 50 25.21 6.44 7.60
C LEU A 50 25.97 5.57 6.60
N PRO A 51 25.35 4.51 6.04
CA PRO A 51 25.99 3.71 5.01
C PRO A 51 26.06 4.48 3.68
N PHE A 52 27.07 4.18 2.86
CA PHE A 52 27.15 4.71 1.50
C PHE A 52 26.11 4.10 0.57
N THR A 53 25.67 4.90 -0.41
CA THR A 53 24.93 4.43 -1.58
C THR A 53 25.77 3.42 -2.39
N LYS A 54 25.13 2.62 -3.27
CA LYS A 54 25.86 1.66 -4.12
C LYS A 54 26.93 2.34 -4.99
N SER A 55 26.68 3.55 -5.45
CA SER A 55 27.63 4.36 -6.22
C SER A 55 28.76 4.94 -5.37
N LYS A 56 28.66 4.86 -4.04
CA LYS A 56 29.58 5.45 -3.05
C LYS A 56 29.73 6.98 -3.14
N LYS A 57 28.91 7.67 -3.94
CA LYS A 57 28.97 9.13 -4.11
C LYS A 57 28.26 9.91 -3.01
N GLN A 58 27.29 9.27 -2.36
CA GLN A 58 26.44 9.89 -1.34
C GLN A 58 26.20 8.92 -0.19
N LEU A 59 25.97 9.46 1.00
CA LEU A 59 25.46 8.72 2.14
C LEU A 59 23.97 8.42 1.93
N LYS A 60 23.51 7.24 2.35
CA LYS A 60 22.11 6.86 2.23
C LYS A 60 21.32 7.55 3.33
N THR A 61 20.35 8.36 2.93
CA THR A 61 19.43 9.05 3.84
C THR A 61 18.00 8.58 3.62
N GLY A 62 17.78 7.29 3.35
CA GLY A 62 16.42 6.75 3.15
C GLY A 62 15.60 6.85 4.44
N ASN A 63 14.26 6.84 4.34
CA ASN A 63 13.40 6.90 5.54
C ASN A 63 13.71 5.75 6.51
N ASP A 64 14.00 4.56 5.97
CA ASP A 64 14.41 3.37 6.73
C ASP A 64 15.66 3.59 7.57
N ILE A 65 16.64 4.35 7.05
CA ILE A 65 17.87 4.66 7.76
C ILE A 65 17.63 5.76 8.78
N LEU A 66 16.95 6.84 8.38
CA LEU A 66 16.71 8.00 9.25
C LEU A 66 15.86 7.64 10.47
N THR A 67 14.88 6.73 10.34
CA THR A 67 14.06 6.28 11.47
C THR A 67 14.87 5.51 12.52
N GLY A 68 16.00 4.91 12.13
CA GLY A 68 16.89 4.19 13.05
C GLY A 68 17.90 5.09 13.77
N LEU A 69 17.96 6.38 13.47
CA LEU A 69 18.90 7.32 14.09
C LEU A 69 18.30 7.95 15.35
N SER A 70 19.14 8.13 16.36
CA SER A 70 18.79 8.86 17.58
C SER A 70 18.96 10.38 17.46
N ASP A 71 19.59 10.86 16.38
CA ASP A 71 19.79 12.30 16.15
C ASP A 71 18.43 13.01 15.96
N PRO A 72 18.10 14.02 16.78
CA PRO A 72 16.87 14.79 16.61
C PRO A 72 16.70 15.39 15.21
N MET A 73 17.81 15.71 14.53
CA MET A 73 17.73 16.23 13.16
C MET A 73 17.16 15.20 12.17
N ALA A 74 17.36 13.90 12.40
CA ALA A 74 16.75 12.87 11.57
C ALA A 74 15.22 12.93 11.62
N ILE A 75 14.64 13.20 12.80
CA ILE A 75 13.19 13.37 13.00
C ILE A 75 12.70 14.61 12.24
N ILE A 76 13.41 15.74 12.34
CA ILE A 76 13.09 16.97 11.62
C ILE A 76 13.10 16.75 10.10
N ILE A 77 14.12 16.06 9.58
CA ILE A 77 14.25 15.73 8.15
C ILE A 77 13.10 14.82 7.68
N LEU A 78 12.77 13.78 8.45
CA LEU A 78 11.65 12.88 8.14
C LEU A 78 10.33 13.66 8.08
N LYS A 79 10.11 14.55 9.05
CA LYS A 79 8.94 15.41 9.11
C LYS A 79 8.88 16.36 7.92
N HIS A 80 9.99 17.02 7.59
CA HIS A 80 10.10 17.90 6.43
C HIS A 80 9.73 17.16 5.13
N ARG A 81 10.28 15.97 4.90
CA ARG A 81 9.97 15.17 3.71
C ARG A 81 8.49 14.76 3.64
N SER A 82 7.90 14.41 4.77
CA SER A 82 6.47 14.11 4.87
C SER A 82 5.63 15.31 4.47
N VAL A 83 5.94 16.49 5.02
CA VAL A 83 5.25 17.76 4.72
C VAL A 83 5.41 18.14 3.24
N VAL A 84 6.64 18.08 2.70
CA VAL A 84 6.90 18.39 1.28
C VAL A 84 6.14 17.44 0.36
N LYS A 85 6.14 16.13 0.66
CA LYS A 85 5.40 15.14 -0.12
C LYS A 85 3.90 15.40 -0.08
N LEU A 86 3.34 15.62 1.11
CA LEU A 86 1.90 15.87 1.28
C LEU A 86 1.47 17.17 0.57
N LEU A 87 2.25 18.24 0.74
CA LEU A 87 2.03 19.52 0.09
C LEU A 87 2.11 19.39 -1.45
N GLY A 88 3.17 18.76 -1.95
CA GLY A 88 3.46 18.65 -3.38
C GLY A 88 2.53 17.71 -4.13
N ASN A 89 2.31 16.50 -3.59
CA ASN A 89 1.61 15.44 -4.29
C ASN A 89 0.11 15.40 -3.98
N ASN A 90 -0.34 15.99 -2.87
CA ASN A 90 -1.71 15.80 -2.43
C ASN A 90 -2.48 17.09 -2.12
N VAL A 91 -1.83 18.25 -2.06
CA VAL A 91 -2.51 19.54 -1.85
C VAL A 91 -2.38 20.44 -3.08
N LYS A 92 -1.15 20.72 -3.51
CA LYS A 92 -0.87 21.55 -4.69
C LYS A 92 -1.57 21.11 -5.98
N PRO A 93 -1.76 19.81 -6.28
CA PRO A 93 -2.43 19.41 -7.53
C PRO A 93 -3.91 19.85 -7.62
N TRP A 94 -4.49 20.26 -6.49
CA TRP A 94 -5.88 20.73 -6.40
C TRP A 94 -5.98 22.25 -6.32
N LEU A 95 -4.84 22.95 -6.27
CA LEU A 95 -4.75 24.39 -6.21
C LEU A 95 -4.38 24.96 -7.58
N GLY A 96 -5.24 25.82 -8.14
CA GLY A 96 -4.78 26.80 -9.12
C GLY A 96 -4.06 27.93 -8.37
N LEU A 97 -2.83 28.25 -8.73
CA LEU A 97 -2.19 29.48 -8.27
C LEU A 97 -2.23 30.48 -9.43
N ASP A 98 -2.71 31.70 -9.16
CA ASP A 98 -2.55 32.79 -10.12
C ASP A 98 -1.11 33.34 -10.11
N LYS A 99 -0.86 34.36 -10.94
CA LYS A 99 0.49 34.94 -11.09
C LYS A 99 0.97 35.62 -9.82
N GLU A 100 0.04 36.03 -8.98
CA GLU A 100 0.22 36.71 -7.71
C GLU A 100 0.40 35.72 -6.53
N GLY A 101 0.26 34.41 -6.81
CA GLY A 101 0.42 33.34 -5.83
C GLY A 101 -0.81 33.12 -4.94
N VAL A 102 -1.97 33.66 -5.33
CA VAL A 102 -3.24 33.43 -4.64
C VAL A 102 -3.83 32.09 -5.06
N ALA A 103 -4.29 31.34 -4.06
CA ALA A 103 -4.90 30.02 -4.24
C ALA A 103 -6.35 30.13 -4.71
N HIS A 104 -6.60 29.61 -5.91
CA HIS A 104 -7.90 29.34 -6.53
C HIS A 104 -8.08 27.82 -6.66
N PRO A 105 -8.54 27.13 -5.59
CA PRO A 105 -8.87 25.72 -5.65
C PRO A 105 -9.73 25.37 -6.85
N HIS A 106 -9.46 24.22 -7.46
CA HIS A 106 -10.43 23.64 -8.39
C HIS A 106 -11.71 23.29 -7.64
N GLU A 107 -12.85 23.34 -8.34
CA GLU A 107 -14.14 22.92 -7.78
C GLU A 107 -14.19 21.39 -7.60
N ARG A 108 -13.59 20.66 -8.55
CA ARG A 108 -13.63 19.21 -8.61
C ARG A 108 -12.24 18.63 -8.80
N ALA A 109 -12.02 17.49 -8.17
CA ALA A 109 -10.90 16.61 -8.44
C ALA A 109 -11.29 15.63 -9.55
N TYR A 110 -10.53 15.67 -10.63
CA TYR A 110 -10.58 14.73 -11.75
C TYR A 110 -9.26 14.00 -11.84
N THR A 111 -9.33 12.72 -12.21
CA THR A 111 -8.18 11.85 -12.44
C THR A 111 -8.40 11.00 -13.66
N HIS A 112 -7.33 10.41 -14.21
CA HIS A 112 -7.39 9.44 -15.28
C HIS A 112 -7.00 8.06 -14.76
N PHE A 113 -7.85 7.07 -14.98
CA PHE A 113 -7.55 5.67 -14.68
C PHE A 113 -7.03 4.96 -15.94
N TYR A 114 -5.85 4.36 -15.80
CA TYR A 114 -5.19 3.58 -16.84
C TYR A 114 -5.17 2.09 -16.47
N LEU A 115 -5.17 1.23 -17.49
CA LEU A 115 -5.12 -0.24 -17.40
C LEU A 115 -3.76 -0.81 -17.84
N ASP A 116 -2.68 -0.06 -17.62
CA ASP A 116 -1.33 -0.35 -18.13
C ASP A 116 -0.43 -1.11 -17.16
N THR A 117 -0.91 -1.43 -15.96
CA THR A 117 -0.13 -2.18 -14.96
C THR A 117 0.01 -3.66 -15.34
N SER A 118 1.14 -4.29 -15.01
CA SER A 118 1.40 -5.70 -15.37
C SER A 118 0.43 -6.70 -14.71
N THR A 119 -0.10 -6.36 -13.54
CA THR A 119 -1.15 -7.12 -12.83
C THR A 119 -2.56 -6.66 -13.22
N GLY A 120 -2.64 -5.60 -14.02
CA GLY A 120 -3.84 -4.98 -14.54
C GLY A 120 -4.76 -4.41 -13.47
N ARG A 121 -4.21 -3.97 -12.34
CA ARG A 121 -4.86 -2.95 -11.49
C ARG A 121 -5.10 -1.67 -12.29
N LEU A 122 -6.15 -0.94 -11.92
CA LEU A 122 -6.32 0.44 -12.36
C LEU A 122 -5.23 1.30 -11.70
N LYS A 123 -4.67 2.20 -12.48
CA LYS A 123 -3.69 3.19 -12.04
C LYS A 123 -4.26 4.58 -12.25
N SER A 124 -4.47 5.31 -11.16
CA SER A 124 -4.78 6.72 -11.20
C SER A 124 -3.53 7.52 -11.58
N SER A 125 -3.60 8.38 -12.59
CA SER A 125 -2.51 9.29 -13.01
C SER A 125 -3.04 10.68 -13.35
N ASP A 126 -2.15 11.66 -13.45
CA ASP A 126 -2.49 13.09 -13.58
C ASP A 126 -3.43 13.56 -12.48
N ARG A 127 -2.87 13.61 -11.26
CA ARG A 127 -3.54 13.80 -9.95
C ARG A 127 -4.06 12.48 -9.37
N ASP A 128 -3.10 11.69 -8.87
CA ASP A 128 -3.32 10.35 -8.31
C ASP A 128 -4.25 10.39 -7.07
N LEU A 129 -5.47 9.87 -7.26
CA LEU A 129 -6.50 9.73 -6.21
C LEU A 129 -6.45 8.37 -5.50
N GLN A 130 -5.62 7.42 -5.93
CA GLN A 130 -5.46 6.15 -5.20
C GLN A 130 -4.51 6.30 -4.01
N ASN A 131 -3.58 7.26 -4.05
CA ASN A 131 -2.55 7.46 -3.02
C ASN A 131 -2.79 8.71 -2.15
N ILE A 132 -4.05 9.00 -1.79
CA ILE A 132 -4.39 10.08 -0.86
C ILE A 132 -4.28 9.60 0.60
N PRO A 133 -3.41 10.21 1.43
CA PRO A 133 -3.33 9.89 2.85
C PRO A 133 -4.64 10.21 3.58
N ALA A 134 -5.09 9.31 4.46
CA ALA A 134 -6.34 9.44 5.22
C ALA A 134 -6.47 10.80 5.94
N ALA A 135 -5.38 11.32 6.50
CA ALA A 135 -5.37 12.58 7.25
C ALA A 135 -5.83 13.82 6.45
N ILE A 136 -5.85 13.76 5.12
CA ILE A 136 -6.29 14.87 4.27
C ILE A 136 -7.49 14.52 3.38
N ARG A 137 -8.04 13.30 3.49
CA ARG A 137 -9.19 12.87 2.67
C ARG A 137 -10.43 13.75 2.89
N GLU A 138 -10.49 14.46 4.01
CA GLU A 138 -11.53 15.46 4.32
C GLU A 138 -11.64 16.61 3.32
N ILE A 139 -10.62 16.86 2.48
CA ILE A 139 -10.71 17.88 1.41
C ILE A 139 -11.65 17.45 0.29
N PHE A 140 -12.02 16.17 0.22
CA PHE A 140 -12.90 15.61 -0.79
C PHE A 140 -14.31 15.45 -0.23
N ALA A 141 -15.31 15.83 -1.01
CA ALA A 141 -16.72 15.76 -0.64
C ALA A 141 -17.54 15.00 -1.70
N PRO A 142 -18.58 14.28 -1.26
CA PRO A 142 -19.56 13.69 -2.17
C PRO A 142 -20.54 14.77 -2.63
N ASP A 143 -20.99 14.67 -3.88
CA ASP A 143 -22.07 15.47 -4.47
C ASP A 143 -23.39 15.26 -3.73
N SER A 144 -23.68 14.02 -3.34
CA SER A 144 -24.89 13.63 -2.59
C SER A 144 -24.86 14.01 -1.10
N GLY A 145 -23.72 14.45 -0.57
CA GLY A 145 -23.51 14.70 0.85
C GLY A 145 -23.18 13.44 1.68
N THR A 146 -23.12 12.24 1.09
CA THR A 146 -22.66 11.02 1.76
C THR A 146 -21.84 10.14 0.83
N TRP A 147 -20.70 9.67 1.31
CA TRP A 147 -19.96 8.57 0.70
C TRP A 147 -20.51 7.24 1.20
N SER A 148 -20.57 6.25 0.32
CA SER A 148 -20.62 4.84 0.69
C SER A 148 -19.40 4.15 0.10
N SER A 149 -18.71 3.29 0.85
CA SER A 149 -17.65 2.46 0.29
C SER A 149 -17.81 1.00 0.66
N LEU A 150 -17.27 0.15 -0.22
CA LEU A 150 -17.06 -1.27 0.01
C LEU A 150 -15.55 -1.53 -0.05
N ASP A 151 -15.02 -2.25 0.94
CA ASP A 151 -13.60 -2.58 1.08
C ASP A 151 -13.44 -4.09 1.29
N ASP A 152 -12.88 -4.78 0.29
CA ASP A 152 -12.75 -6.23 0.30
C ASP A 152 -11.80 -6.72 1.39
N THR A 153 -12.25 -7.67 2.21
CA THR A 153 -11.43 -8.17 3.31
C THR A 153 -10.41 -9.20 2.82
N GLN A 154 -9.13 -8.79 2.80
CA GLN A 154 -7.96 -9.64 2.50
C GLN A 154 -8.02 -10.30 1.11
N ILE A 155 -8.54 -9.61 0.10
CA ILE A 155 -8.79 -10.19 -1.22
C ILE A 155 -7.58 -10.89 -1.83
N GLU A 156 -6.39 -10.27 -1.80
CA GLU A 156 -5.18 -10.89 -2.38
C GLU A 156 -4.81 -12.21 -1.68
N MET A 157 -5.02 -12.33 -0.36
CA MET A 157 -4.69 -13.53 0.39
C MET A 157 -5.72 -14.65 0.17
N ARG A 158 -6.99 -14.30 -0.10
CA ARG A 158 -8.00 -15.27 -0.56
C ARG A 158 -7.69 -15.80 -1.94
N MET A 159 -7.29 -14.93 -2.87
CA MET A 159 -6.87 -15.34 -4.21
C MET A 159 -5.67 -16.28 -4.13
N LEU A 160 -4.71 -15.96 -3.24
CA LEU A 160 -3.57 -16.83 -2.99
C LEU A 160 -3.98 -18.19 -2.44
N ALA A 161 -4.85 -18.25 -1.43
CA ALA A 161 -5.32 -19.51 -0.85
C ALA A 161 -5.98 -20.40 -1.91
N HIS A 162 -6.76 -19.81 -2.81
CA HIS A 162 -7.38 -20.52 -3.91
C HIS A 162 -6.36 -21.01 -4.94
N LEU A 163 -5.44 -20.14 -5.37
CA LEU A 163 -4.42 -20.47 -6.37
C LEU A 163 -3.44 -21.55 -5.88
N SER A 164 -3.06 -21.51 -4.61
CA SER A 164 -2.14 -22.48 -4.03
C SER A 164 -2.83 -23.75 -3.54
N GLY A 165 -4.15 -23.71 -3.29
CA GLY A 165 -4.89 -24.81 -2.70
C GLY A 165 -4.44 -25.14 -1.27
N ASP A 166 -3.89 -24.16 -0.53
CA ASP A 166 -3.31 -24.42 0.79
C ASP A 166 -4.42 -24.74 1.82
N PRO A 167 -4.45 -25.95 2.42
CA PRO A 167 -5.56 -26.38 3.25
C PRO A 167 -5.68 -25.57 4.54
N VAL A 168 -4.58 -25.02 5.07
CA VAL A 168 -4.63 -24.20 6.29
C VAL A 168 -5.24 -22.84 5.97
N MET A 169 -4.86 -22.22 4.86
CA MET A 169 -5.47 -20.96 4.42
C MET A 169 -6.95 -21.13 4.06
N LEU A 170 -7.28 -22.16 3.27
CA LEU A 170 -8.67 -22.44 2.86
C LEU A 170 -9.56 -22.64 4.08
N LYS A 171 -9.14 -23.50 5.02
CA LYS A 171 -9.86 -23.73 6.27
C LYS A 171 -10.02 -22.45 7.11
N ALA A 172 -8.98 -21.63 7.21
CA ALA A 172 -9.06 -20.36 7.95
C ALA A 172 -10.06 -19.37 7.35
N TYR A 173 -10.27 -19.39 6.02
CA TYR A 173 -11.32 -18.60 5.38
C TYR A 173 -12.71 -19.24 5.49
N GLU A 174 -12.80 -20.58 5.55
CA GLU A 174 -14.07 -21.26 5.84
C GLU A 174 -14.58 -21.03 7.28
N GLU A 175 -13.67 -20.90 8.25
CA GLU A 175 -13.98 -20.85 9.69
C GLU A 175 -14.16 -19.44 10.28
N GLY A 176 -13.98 -18.37 9.50
CA GLY A 176 -14.18 -16.99 10.00
C GLY A 176 -13.15 -15.95 9.57
N ASP A 177 -12.49 -16.15 8.44
CA ASP A 177 -11.67 -15.14 7.74
C ASP A 177 -10.42 -14.62 8.46
N ASP A 178 -9.84 -15.47 9.32
CA ASP A 178 -8.71 -15.08 10.15
C ASP A 178 -7.47 -15.96 9.99
N ILE A 179 -6.83 -15.88 8.82
CA ILE A 179 -5.52 -16.51 8.60
C ILE A 179 -4.45 -16.00 9.58
N HIS A 180 -4.60 -14.78 10.09
CA HIS A 180 -3.65 -14.18 11.00
C HIS A 180 -3.75 -14.81 12.38
N ALA A 181 -4.91 -15.30 12.80
CA ALA A 181 -5.06 -16.03 14.05
C ALA A 181 -4.28 -17.34 13.99
N ALA A 182 -4.38 -18.09 12.89
CA ALA A 182 -3.59 -19.31 12.69
C ALA A 182 -2.08 -19.03 12.78
N THR A 183 -1.61 -17.97 12.11
CA THR A 183 -0.21 -17.56 12.20
C THR A 183 0.18 -17.11 13.61
N GLN A 184 -0.66 -16.33 14.29
CA GLN A 184 -0.39 -15.82 15.63
C GLN A 184 -0.30 -16.96 16.65
N MET A 185 -1.22 -17.93 16.58
CA MET A 185 -1.19 -19.12 17.44
C MET A 185 0.08 -19.95 17.21
N ARG A 186 0.62 -19.98 15.99
CA ARG A 186 1.86 -20.71 15.69
C ARG A 186 3.11 -19.96 16.17
N LEU A 187 3.26 -18.70 15.80
CA LEU A 187 4.49 -17.93 16.02
C LEU A 187 4.54 -17.26 17.40
N TRP A 188 3.38 -16.88 17.94
CA TRP A 188 3.21 -16.23 19.24
C TRP A 188 2.19 -16.96 20.14
N PRO A 189 2.40 -18.26 20.44
CA PRO A 189 1.40 -19.12 21.10
C PRO A 189 0.98 -18.66 22.51
N LYS A 190 1.79 -17.80 23.15
CA LYS A 190 1.55 -17.29 24.50
C LYS A 190 0.78 -15.97 24.55
N THR A 191 0.34 -15.46 23.41
CA THR A 191 -0.29 -14.13 23.30
C THR A 191 -1.80 -14.27 23.09
N SER A 192 -2.57 -13.29 23.57
CA SER A 192 -3.99 -13.22 23.28
C SER A 192 -4.20 -12.84 21.81
N LEU A 193 -5.19 -13.43 21.14
CA LEU A 193 -5.56 -13.05 19.76
C LEU A 193 -5.98 -11.58 19.63
N ASP A 194 -6.41 -10.97 20.75
CA ASP A 194 -6.78 -9.55 20.83
C ASP A 194 -5.59 -8.61 21.08
N ASP A 195 -4.37 -9.14 21.23
CA ASP A 195 -3.17 -8.33 21.39
C ASP A 195 -2.90 -7.54 20.09
N LYS A 196 -3.23 -6.25 20.11
CA LYS A 196 -3.14 -5.36 18.95
C LYS A 196 -1.71 -5.24 18.40
N GLU A 197 -0.69 -5.28 19.24
CA GLU A 197 0.70 -5.13 18.79
C GLU A 197 1.17 -6.40 18.07
N VAL A 198 0.91 -7.57 18.68
CA VAL A 198 1.24 -8.87 18.08
C VAL A 198 0.44 -9.05 16.79
N ARG A 199 -0.86 -8.73 16.82
CA ARG A 199 -1.73 -8.80 15.65
C ARG A 199 -1.21 -7.98 14.49
N ARG A 200 -0.74 -6.76 14.75
CA ARG A 200 -0.13 -5.90 13.73
C ARG A 200 1.15 -6.54 13.16
N ARG A 201 2.01 -7.10 14.01
CA ARG A 201 3.24 -7.78 13.57
C ARG A 201 2.93 -9.02 12.71
N VAL A 202 1.94 -9.82 13.09
CA VAL A 202 1.50 -11.01 12.36
C VAL A 202 1.00 -10.64 10.96
N LYS A 203 0.18 -9.60 10.84
CA LYS A 203 -0.30 -9.10 9.54
C LYS A 203 0.85 -8.73 8.62
N VAL A 204 1.83 -7.99 9.15
CA VAL A 204 3.04 -7.60 8.41
C VAL A 204 3.86 -8.83 8.02
N PHE A 205 4.03 -9.79 8.93
CA PHE A 205 4.78 -11.02 8.68
C PHE A 205 4.14 -11.84 7.56
N ASN A 206 2.83 -12.07 7.61
CA ASN A 206 2.09 -12.79 6.56
C ASN A 206 2.23 -12.09 5.20
N PHE A 207 2.03 -10.77 5.17
CA PHE A 207 2.14 -10.02 3.92
C PHE A 207 3.55 -10.14 3.30
N GLU A 208 4.59 -9.92 4.09
CA GLU A 208 5.98 -10.02 3.61
C GLU A 208 6.32 -11.46 3.17
N MET A 209 5.92 -12.48 3.94
CA MET A 209 6.17 -13.89 3.59
C MET A 209 5.50 -14.28 2.27
N THR A 210 4.24 -13.88 2.08
CA THR A 210 3.48 -14.12 0.85
C THR A 210 4.14 -13.45 -0.36
N PHE A 211 4.41 -12.15 -0.27
CA PHE A 211 4.82 -11.33 -1.42
C PHE A 211 6.34 -11.22 -1.62
N GLY A 212 7.12 -12.10 -1.01
CA GLY A 212 8.54 -12.29 -1.31
C GLY A 212 9.48 -11.32 -0.59
N GLY A 213 9.08 -10.85 0.58
CA GLY A 213 9.94 -10.17 1.54
C GLY A 213 11.02 -11.13 2.04
N GLY A 214 12.30 -10.80 1.82
CA GLY A 214 13.41 -11.55 2.40
C GLY A 214 13.57 -11.27 3.89
N VAL A 215 14.45 -12.04 4.57
CA VAL A 215 14.75 -11.90 6.01
C VAL A 215 15.01 -10.44 6.43
N TYR A 216 15.75 -9.68 5.62
CA TYR A 216 16.02 -8.26 5.94
C TYR A 216 14.78 -7.36 5.84
N ALA A 217 13.86 -7.65 4.92
CA ALA A 217 12.59 -6.92 4.81
C ALA A 217 11.71 -7.23 6.02
N LEU A 218 11.61 -8.51 6.41
CA LEU A 218 10.88 -8.97 7.60
C LEU A 218 11.43 -8.36 8.89
N VAL A 219 12.76 -8.40 9.11
CA VAL A 219 13.39 -7.74 10.28
C VAL A 219 13.00 -6.27 10.34
N ARG A 220 13.07 -5.57 9.21
CA ARG A 220 12.75 -4.14 9.13
C ARG A 220 11.27 -3.85 9.39
N SER A 221 10.37 -4.62 8.81
CA SER A 221 8.92 -4.36 8.86
C SER A 221 8.29 -4.80 10.18
N THR A 222 8.81 -5.87 10.80
CA THR A 222 8.31 -6.42 12.07
C THR A 222 9.03 -5.87 13.30
N GLY A 223 10.28 -5.40 13.13
CA GLY A 223 11.15 -4.97 14.23
C GLY A 223 11.75 -6.12 15.05
N LEU A 224 11.61 -7.38 14.59
CA LEU A 224 12.11 -8.56 15.29
C LEU A 224 13.60 -8.78 15.04
N PRO A 225 14.34 -9.35 16.02
CA PRO A 225 15.72 -9.77 15.80
C PRO A 225 15.85 -10.76 14.64
N LYS A 226 16.95 -10.71 13.89
CA LYS A 226 17.20 -11.58 12.73
C LYS A 226 17.05 -13.07 13.05
N ALA A 227 17.52 -13.51 14.22
CA ALA A 227 17.42 -14.90 14.65
C ALA A 227 15.95 -15.34 14.81
N VAL A 228 15.13 -14.49 15.44
CA VAL A 228 13.69 -14.74 15.63
C VAL A 228 12.96 -14.76 14.29
N VAL A 229 13.31 -13.86 13.36
CA VAL A 229 12.74 -13.87 12.00
C VAL A 229 13.05 -15.16 11.27
N ALA A 230 14.27 -15.70 11.38
CA ALA A 230 14.65 -16.96 10.74
C ALA A 230 13.83 -18.13 11.30
N GLU A 231 13.73 -18.26 12.62
CA GLU A 231 12.90 -19.27 13.30
C GLU A 231 11.43 -19.17 12.87
N TYR A 232 10.86 -17.96 12.91
CA TYR A 232 9.47 -17.75 12.50
C TYR A 232 9.22 -18.00 11.03
N THR A 233 10.23 -17.78 10.18
CA THR A 233 10.14 -18.10 8.75
C THR A 233 10.00 -19.61 8.57
N GLU A 234 10.81 -20.41 9.27
CA GLU A 234 10.73 -21.88 9.22
C GLU A 234 9.39 -22.39 9.73
N GLU A 235 8.91 -21.87 10.85
CA GLU A 235 7.59 -22.22 11.40
C GLU A 235 6.44 -21.83 10.48
N TRP A 236 6.53 -20.67 9.83
CA TRP A 236 5.52 -20.20 8.88
C TRP A 236 5.49 -21.08 7.63
N LEU A 237 6.66 -21.43 7.07
CA LEU A 237 6.77 -22.33 5.92
C LEU A 237 6.28 -23.74 6.25
N SER A 238 6.48 -24.19 7.49
CA SER A 238 5.95 -25.46 8.00
C SER A 238 4.42 -25.42 8.14
N LEU A 239 3.87 -24.32 8.64
CA LEU A 239 2.42 -24.13 8.79
C LEU A 239 1.72 -24.07 7.43
N TYR A 240 2.26 -23.32 6.48
CA TYR A 240 1.71 -23.13 5.13
C TYR A 240 2.56 -23.84 4.08
N ASN A 241 2.80 -25.14 4.28
CA ASN A 241 3.75 -25.91 3.48
C ASN A 241 3.33 -26.06 2.01
N VAL A 242 2.03 -26.18 1.73
CA VAL A 242 1.50 -26.25 0.37
C VAL A 242 1.68 -24.90 -0.33
N LEU A 243 1.34 -23.80 0.36
CA LEU A 243 1.62 -22.46 -0.15
C LEU A 243 3.12 -22.24 -0.39
N ALA A 244 3.98 -22.67 0.53
CA ALA A 244 5.43 -22.51 0.40
C ALA A 244 5.97 -23.22 -0.84
N ALA A 245 5.54 -24.47 -1.06
CA ALA A 245 5.90 -25.23 -2.25
C ALA A 245 5.41 -24.54 -3.53
N TRP A 246 4.15 -24.09 -3.54
CA TRP A 246 3.58 -23.35 -4.66
C TRP A 246 4.34 -22.06 -4.97
N LEU A 247 4.70 -21.26 -3.95
CA LEU A 247 5.46 -20.03 -4.14
C LEU A 247 6.86 -20.29 -4.73
N GLU A 248 7.52 -21.37 -4.31
CA GLU A 248 8.82 -21.76 -4.84
C GLU A 248 8.71 -22.22 -6.30
N GLU A 249 7.69 -23.02 -6.63
CA GLU A 249 7.38 -23.44 -7.99
C GLU A 249 7.13 -22.24 -8.91
N GLN A 250 6.26 -21.30 -8.49
CA GLN A 250 6.02 -20.07 -9.26
C GLN A 250 7.31 -19.27 -9.48
N ALA A 251 8.17 -19.17 -8.45
CA ALA A 251 9.43 -18.45 -8.57
C ALA A 251 10.44 -19.12 -9.52
N ALA A 252 10.48 -20.45 -9.52
CA ALA A 252 11.38 -21.25 -10.33
C ALA A 252 10.94 -21.31 -11.80
N GLU A 253 9.65 -21.49 -12.06
CA GLU A 253 9.11 -21.68 -13.41
C GLU A 253 8.81 -20.38 -14.13
N GLY A 254 8.40 -19.33 -13.41
CA GLY A 254 8.02 -18.03 -13.96
C GLY A 254 9.00 -17.45 -14.99
N PRO A 255 10.33 -17.45 -14.73
CA PRO A 255 11.33 -16.99 -15.69
C PRO A 255 11.35 -17.74 -17.04
N TYR A 256 10.88 -19.00 -17.06
CA TYR A 256 10.82 -19.82 -18.27
C TYR A 256 9.47 -19.71 -18.99
N ILE A 257 8.37 -19.60 -18.23
CA ILE A 257 7.00 -19.51 -18.79
C ILE A 257 6.72 -18.10 -19.34
N GLY A 258 7.17 -17.06 -18.63
CA GLY A 258 7.02 -15.65 -19.04
C GLY A 258 5.65 -15.02 -18.75
N TYR A 259 4.72 -15.75 -18.12
CA TYR A 259 3.45 -15.23 -17.62
C TYR A 259 2.92 -16.08 -16.45
N VAL A 260 1.96 -15.53 -15.70
CA VAL A 260 1.11 -16.27 -14.77
C VAL A 260 -0.36 -16.02 -15.10
N GLU A 261 -1.28 -16.90 -14.69
CA GLU A 261 -2.72 -16.74 -14.92
C GLU A 261 -3.46 -16.33 -13.64
N THR A 262 -4.50 -15.51 -13.79
CA THR A 262 -5.44 -15.19 -12.71
C THR A 262 -6.49 -16.29 -12.56
N VAL A 263 -7.23 -16.31 -11.45
CA VAL A 263 -8.35 -17.27 -11.24
C VAL A 263 -9.45 -17.15 -12.30
N TYR A 264 -9.50 -16.02 -13.03
CA TYR A 264 -10.42 -15.77 -14.13
C TYR A 264 -9.80 -16.05 -15.52
N GLY A 265 -8.60 -16.64 -15.59
CA GLY A 265 -7.93 -17.05 -16.82
C GLY A 265 -7.17 -15.94 -17.55
N ARG A 266 -7.03 -14.74 -16.97
CA ARG A 266 -6.27 -13.65 -17.59
C ARG A 266 -4.77 -13.89 -17.40
N ARG A 267 -3.97 -13.69 -18.45
CA ARG A 267 -2.51 -13.80 -18.38
C ARG A 267 -1.87 -12.49 -17.95
N CYS A 268 -1.18 -12.50 -16.81
CA CYS A 268 -0.29 -11.44 -16.34
C CYS A 268 1.13 -11.72 -16.86
N ARG A 269 1.58 -10.95 -17.86
CA ARG A 269 2.93 -11.13 -18.43
C ARG A 269 4.00 -10.75 -17.40
N LEU A 270 5.01 -11.61 -17.27
CA LEU A 270 6.16 -11.37 -16.41
C LEU A 270 7.18 -10.48 -17.13
N PRO A 271 8.05 -9.77 -16.38
CA PRO A 271 9.14 -9.02 -17.00
C PRO A 271 10.01 -9.93 -17.86
N PRO A 272 10.41 -9.52 -19.07
CA PRO A 272 11.31 -10.31 -19.90
C PRO A 272 12.74 -10.30 -19.32
N LEU A 273 13.54 -11.31 -19.67
CA LEU A 273 14.90 -11.51 -19.15
C LEU A 273 15.89 -10.38 -19.51
N ASP A 274 15.62 -9.61 -20.56
CA ASP A 274 16.40 -8.42 -20.92
C ASP A 274 16.12 -7.21 -20.00
N ARG A 275 15.01 -7.25 -19.24
CA ARG A 275 14.57 -6.16 -18.33
C ARG A 275 14.53 -6.57 -16.86
N GLY A 276 14.84 -7.83 -16.53
CA GLY A 276 14.75 -8.36 -15.17
C GLY A 276 15.71 -9.50 -14.90
N THR A 277 16.15 -9.61 -13.65
CA THR A 277 16.90 -10.79 -13.19
C THR A 277 15.96 -11.96 -12.91
N PHE A 278 16.46 -13.20 -12.94
CA PHE A 278 15.69 -14.38 -12.54
C PHE A 278 14.98 -14.20 -11.20
N GLY A 279 15.70 -13.69 -10.18
CA GLY A 279 15.10 -13.43 -8.87
C GLY A 279 14.03 -12.32 -8.88
N HIS A 280 14.13 -11.32 -9.77
CA HIS A 280 13.07 -10.33 -9.93
C HIS A 280 11.83 -10.94 -10.56
N ILE A 281 12.00 -11.71 -11.63
CA ILE A 281 10.92 -12.36 -12.36
C ILE A 281 10.22 -13.39 -11.46
N GLY A 282 10.97 -14.20 -10.71
CA GLY A 282 10.40 -15.15 -9.76
C GLY A 282 9.57 -14.48 -8.65
N ARG A 283 9.99 -13.30 -8.15
CA ARG A 283 9.16 -12.50 -7.23
C ARG A 283 7.88 -11.98 -7.89
N CYS A 284 7.94 -11.59 -9.17
CA CYS A 284 6.75 -11.20 -9.91
C CYS A 284 5.82 -12.40 -10.10
N ALA A 285 6.34 -13.58 -10.44
CA ALA A 285 5.56 -14.79 -10.63
C ALA A 285 4.80 -15.20 -9.37
N ARG A 286 5.44 -15.13 -8.20
CA ARG A 286 4.80 -15.36 -6.89
C ARG A 286 3.62 -14.42 -6.59
N ASN A 287 3.63 -13.19 -7.12
CA ASN A 287 2.69 -12.14 -6.73
C ASN A 287 1.58 -11.93 -7.77
N TYR A 288 1.94 -11.89 -9.05
CA TYR A 288 1.08 -11.39 -10.13
C TYR A 288 -0.22 -12.20 -10.29
N GLY A 289 -0.21 -13.50 -9.98
CA GLY A 289 -1.42 -14.33 -10.00
C GLY A 289 -2.45 -13.85 -8.98
N ALA A 290 -2.05 -13.72 -7.71
CA ALA A 290 -2.93 -13.27 -6.63
C ALA A 290 -3.39 -11.81 -6.82
N GLN A 291 -2.46 -10.90 -7.08
CA GLN A 291 -2.78 -9.48 -7.28
C GLN A 291 -3.61 -9.24 -8.55
N GLY A 292 -3.33 -9.96 -9.64
CA GLY A 292 -4.09 -9.88 -10.87
C GLY A 292 -5.51 -10.43 -10.71
N SER A 293 -5.67 -11.50 -9.93
CA SER A 293 -6.97 -12.08 -9.58
C SER A 293 -7.81 -11.11 -8.74
N ALA A 294 -7.20 -10.44 -7.76
CA ALA A 294 -7.86 -9.40 -6.98
C ALA A 294 -8.30 -8.22 -7.88
N ALA A 295 -7.43 -7.78 -8.79
CA ALA A 295 -7.78 -6.73 -9.75
C ALA A 295 -8.93 -7.13 -10.69
N ASP A 296 -9.03 -8.41 -11.07
CA ASP A 296 -10.15 -8.92 -11.88
C ASP A 296 -11.46 -8.98 -11.10
N ALA A 297 -11.40 -9.42 -9.84
CA ALA A 297 -12.56 -9.46 -8.95
C ALA A 297 -13.14 -8.06 -8.71
N VAL A 298 -12.30 -7.07 -8.37
CA VAL A 298 -12.76 -5.69 -8.14
C VAL A 298 -13.39 -5.11 -9.40
N LYS A 299 -12.85 -5.38 -10.59
CA LYS A 299 -13.49 -4.93 -11.85
C LYS A 299 -14.84 -5.57 -12.10
N ARG A 300 -15.01 -6.84 -11.74
CA ARG A 300 -16.32 -7.51 -11.81
C ARG A 300 -17.30 -6.89 -10.83
N GLN A 301 -16.86 -6.54 -9.63
CA GLN A 301 -17.67 -5.79 -8.67
C GLN A 301 -18.06 -4.42 -9.22
N MET A 302 -17.13 -3.69 -9.86
CA MET A 302 -17.43 -2.41 -10.51
C MET A 302 -18.49 -2.54 -11.61
N LEU A 303 -18.42 -3.59 -12.44
CA LEU A 303 -19.45 -3.87 -13.45
C LEU A 303 -20.82 -4.15 -12.79
N LEU A 304 -20.84 -4.93 -11.70
CA LEU A 304 -22.06 -5.19 -10.96
C LEU A 304 -22.62 -3.91 -10.32
N CYS A 305 -21.77 -3.07 -9.73
CA CYS A 305 -22.18 -1.76 -9.22
C CYS A 305 -22.80 -0.87 -10.31
N ASP A 306 -22.28 -0.92 -11.54
CA ASP A 306 -22.84 -0.20 -12.70
C ASP A 306 -24.23 -0.74 -13.09
N GLU A 307 -24.41 -2.07 -13.09
CA GLU A 307 -25.72 -2.71 -13.32
C GLU A 307 -26.77 -2.28 -12.28
N TYR A 308 -26.35 -2.04 -11.03
CA TYR A 308 -27.20 -1.50 -9.97
C TYR A 308 -27.39 0.03 -10.02
N GLY A 309 -26.78 0.73 -10.98
CA GLY A 309 -26.89 2.17 -11.15
C GLY A 309 -26.19 3.00 -10.07
N MET A 310 -25.12 2.45 -9.47
CA MET A 310 -24.34 3.14 -8.44
C MET A 310 -23.40 4.18 -9.04
N ASP A 311 -23.36 5.39 -8.48
CA ASP A 311 -22.46 6.46 -8.91
C ASP A 311 -21.03 6.25 -8.34
N GLN A 312 -20.27 5.40 -9.03
CA GLN A 312 -18.91 5.05 -8.63
C GLN A 312 -17.95 6.23 -8.81
N ALA A 313 -17.53 6.83 -7.69
CA ALA A 313 -16.64 7.98 -7.69
C ALA A 313 -15.17 7.62 -7.89
N LEU A 314 -14.67 6.59 -7.19
CA LEU A 314 -13.28 6.14 -7.25
C LEU A 314 -13.14 4.64 -7.01
N GLN A 315 -12.13 4.04 -7.65
CA GLN A 315 -11.63 2.71 -7.33
C GLN A 315 -10.22 2.85 -6.71
N ILE A 316 -10.05 2.35 -5.49
CA ILE A 316 -8.81 2.47 -4.71
C ILE A 316 -8.36 1.08 -4.26
N HIS A 317 -7.49 0.45 -5.04
CA HIS A 317 -6.94 -0.89 -4.76
C HIS A 317 -8.00 -2.00 -4.65
N ASP A 318 -8.52 -2.26 -3.47
CA ASP A 318 -9.55 -3.23 -3.09
C ASP A 318 -10.84 -2.56 -2.57
N GLU A 319 -10.89 -1.22 -2.63
CA GLU A 319 -12.04 -0.41 -2.26
C GLU A 319 -12.73 0.19 -3.49
N ILE A 320 -14.08 0.22 -3.47
CA ILE A 320 -14.91 1.01 -4.38
C ILE A 320 -15.64 2.08 -3.56
N LEU A 321 -15.44 3.35 -3.92
CA LEU A 321 -16.07 4.50 -3.31
C LEU A 321 -17.21 5.00 -4.20
N VAL A 322 -18.40 5.12 -3.63
CA VAL A 322 -19.64 5.53 -4.31
C VAL A 322 -20.14 6.85 -3.74
N ASP A 323 -20.54 7.76 -4.62
CA ASP A 323 -21.24 8.98 -4.25
C ASP A 323 -22.72 8.68 -4.02
N GLY A 324 -23.18 8.76 -2.78
CA GLY A 324 -24.55 8.44 -2.41
C GLY A 324 -24.63 7.46 -1.27
N LYS A 325 -25.82 7.38 -0.66
CA LYS A 325 -26.13 6.36 0.32
C LYS A 325 -26.53 5.08 -0.41
N VAL A 326 -25.70 4.05 -0.32
CA VAL A 326 -25.88 2.77 -1.01
C VAL A 326 -25.86 1.63 -0.02
N ASP A 327 -26.83 0.73 -0.15
CA ASP A 327 -26.79 -0.59 0.46
C ASP A 327 -26.18 -1.56 -0.55
N PHE A 328 -24.97 -2.04 -0.28
CA PHE A 328 -24.22 -2.85 -1.24
C PHE A 328 -24.82 -4.27 -1.32
N PRO A 329 -25.20 -4.74 -2.52
CA PRO A 329 -25.81 -6.05 -2.69
C PRO A 329 -24.83 -7.17 -2.30
N PRO A 330 -25.30 -8.22 -1.60
CA PRO A 330 -24.44 -9.32 -1.17
C PRO A 330 -23.77 -10.07 -2.33
N GLU A 331 -24.33 -9.99 -3.54
CA GLU A 331 -23.78 -10.55 -4.77
C GLU A 331 -22.38 -10.01 -5.10
N LEU A 332 -22.02 -8.80 -4.63
CA LEU A 332 -20.67 -8.25 -4.77
C LEU A 332 -19.61 -9.10 -4.05
N ALA A 333 -20.01 -9.89 -3.05
CA ALA A 333 -19.12 -10.82 -2.36
C ALA A 333 -18.94 -12.15 -3.11
N GLN A 334 -19.67 -12.36 -4.21
CA GLN A 334 -19.70 -13.63 -4.96
C GLN A 334 -19.44 -13.43 -6.46
N VAL A 335 -18.45 -12.58 -6.80
CA VAL A 335 -18.06 -12.34 -8.21
C VAL A 335 -17.24 -13.47 -8.85
N HIS A 336 -16.85 -14.48 -8.06
CA HIS A 336 -16.29 -15.75 -8.52
C HIS A 336 -17.20 -16.91 -8.09
N PRO A 337 -17.39 -17.99 -8.87
CA PRO A 337 -18.30 -19.08 -8.50
C PRO A 337 -17.98 -19.82 -7.20
N THR A 338 -16.71 -19.88 -6.81
CA THR A 338 -16.22 -20.68 -5.66
C THR A 338 -15.39 -19.90 -4.65
N ILE A 339 -15.13 -18.61 -4.87
CA ILE A 339 -14.28 -17.81 -3.98
C ILE A 339 -15.15 -16.69 -3.40
N PRO A 340 -15.52 -16.77 -2.11
CA PRO A 340 -16.21 -15.68 -1.44
C PRO A 340 -15.23 -14.53 -1.15
N ILE A 341 -15.68 -13.31 -1.41
CA ILE A 341 -14.92 -12.07 -1.23
C ILE A 341 -15.76 -11.13 -0.34
N PRO A 342 -15.85 -11.40 0.96
CA PRO A 342 -16.60 -10.55 1.86
C PRO A 342 -15.93 -9.17 1.96
N PHE A 343 -16.75 -8.15 2.07
CA PHE A 343 -16.32 -6.76 2.17
C PHE A 343 -16.89 -6.10 3.41
N LYS A 344 -16.25 -5.02 3.84
CA LYS A 344 -16.76 -4.11 4.85
C LYS A 344 -17.37 -2.92 4.17
N THR A 345 -18.39 -2.35 4.78
CA THR A 345 -19.03 -1.13 4.29
C THR A 345 -18.79 0.02 5.24
N TYR A 346 -18.69 1.21 4.66
CA TYR A 346 -18.69 2.46 5.40
C TYR A 346 -19.66 3.44 4.75
N GLN A 347 -20.34 4.23 5.58
CA GLN A 347 -21.15 5.36 5.12
C GLN A 347 -20.84 6.59 5.95
N GLY A 348 -20.58 7.72 5.31
CA GLY A 348 -20.33 8.97 6.02
C GLY A 348 -20.06 10.17 5.13
N ALA A 349 -20.05 11.37 5.73
CA ALA A 349 -19.84 12.63 5.02
C ALA A 349 -18.36 12.89 4.65
N VAL A 350 -17.43 12.03 5.09
CA VAL A 350 -15.99 12.16 4.87
C VAL A 350 -15.48 10.86 4.27
N TRP A 351 -14.60 10.96 3.29
CA TRP A 351 -13.89 9.81 2.77
C TRP A 351 -12.91 9.34 3.85
N LEU A 352 -13.15 8.15 4.42
CA LEU A 352 -12.30 7.55 5.44
C LEU A 352 -10.91 7.21 4.92
#